data_AF-A0A4Y2PBF9-F1
#
_entry.id   AF-A0A4Y2PBF9-F1
#
_cell.length_a   1.000
_cell.length_b   1.000
_cell.length_c   1.000
_cell.angle_alpha   90.00
_cell.angle_beta   90.00
_cell.angle_gamma   90.00
#
_symmetry.space_group_name_H-M   'P 1'
#
loop_
_entity.id
_entity.type
_entity.pdbx_description
1 polymer ?
#
loop_
_entity_poly.entity_id
_entity_poly.type
_entity_poly.pdbx_seq_one_letter_code
_entity_poly.pdbx_strand_id
1 'polypeptide(L)'
;MEASGKTKYYNTADNIMVRFWVRWLREGCQVPWTQAAGQYLDINVRYTRIPVTSFSSFFTSLRPEDRKKILYLLQSSPSEEFRLCIYTMTKEEQEEVVRENPLSFLYLHLKWPLQNLFLQTAEKIINYIDARSFCVLLHHIVDLYDRGDFDYRELFRELRNMVPDHLKESARKDRDLRMKIDSCVDEIKRKGNADDNNEPINSKRKSGSDMNRKNKSIRKNRRS
;
A
#
# COMPACT_ATOMS: atom_id res chain seq x y z
N MET A 1 43.09 -8.94 31.96
CA MET A 1 42.26 -8.89 30.73
C MET A 1 42.42 -7.50 30.13
N GLU A 2 43.24 -7.35 29.10
CA GLU A 2 43.32 -6.11 28.33
C GLU A 2 42.07 -5.97 27.46
N ALA A 3 41.39 -4.83 27.56
CA ALA A 3 40.30 -4.49 26.67
C ALA A 3 40.90 -4.14 25.30
N SER A 4 40.82 -5.05 24.34
CA SER A 4 41.23 -4.77 22.97
C SER A 4 40.30 -3.69 22.40
N GLY A 5 40.76 -2.45 22.34
CA GLY A 5 40.08 -1.29 21.76
C GLY A 5 39.93 -1.34 20.24
N LYS A 6 39.54 -2.49 19.69
CA LYS A 6 39.13 -2.62 18.30
C LYS A 6 37.61 -2.54 18.23
N THR A 7 37.08 -1.33 18.34
CA THR A 7 35.75 -1.05 17.80
C THR A 7 35.84 -1.28 16.30
N LYS A 8 35.20 -2.34 15.80
CA LYS A 8 34.93 -2.51 14.38
C LYS A 8 34.32 -1.19 13.89
N TYR A 9 34.97 -0.54 12.93
CA TYR A 9 34.41 0.60 12.21
C TYR A 9 33.18 0.07 11.46
N TYR A 10 32.03 0.06 12.13
CA TYR A 10 30.77 0.05 11.42
C TYR A 10 30.77 1.32 10.58
N ASN A 11 30.32 1.23 9.33
CA ASN A 11 30.26 2.35 8.40
C ASN A 11 29.14 3.33 8.81
N THR A 12 29.15 3.80 10.06
CA THR A 12 28.21 4.77 10.67
C THR A 12 28.53 6.20 10.27
N ALA A 13 29.69 6.43 9.63
CA ALA A 13 30.10 7.74 9.13
C ALA A 13 29.11 8.35 8.14
N ASP A 14 28.26 7.54 7.50
CA ASP A 14 27.30 8.03 6.51
C ASP A 14 25.93 8.37 7.09
N ASN A 15 25.54 7.91 8.28
CA ASN A 15 24.20 8.23 8.79
C ASN A 15 24.10 9.70 9.29
N ILE A 16 23.22 10.50 8.67
CA ILE A 16 23.02 11.92 9.00
C ILE A 16 22.63 12.13 10.47
N MET A 17 21.88 11.21 11.07
CA MET A 17 21.50 11.25 12.48
C MET A 17 22.70 11.01 13.38
N VAL A 18 23.58 10.08 13.01
CA VAL A 18 24.83 9.84 13.76
C VAL A 18 25.72 11.09 13.71
N ARG A 19 25.85 11.73 12.55
CA ARG A 19 26.59 13.00 12.41
C ARG A 19 25.99 14.10 13.27
N PHE A 20 24.67 14.23 13.26
CA PHE A 20 23.94 15.17 14.12
C PHE A 20 24.27 14.93 15.59
N TRP A 21 24.06 13.70 16.10
CA TRP A 21 24.26 13.39 17.51
C TRP A 21 25.73 13.58 17.94
N VAL A 22 26.69 13.12 17.13
CA VAL A 22 28.12 13.29 17.41
C VAL A 22 28.49 14.77 17.48
N ARG A 23 27.99 15.59 16.56
CA ARG A 23 28.28 17.03 16.54
C ARG A 23 27.60 17.77 17.68
N TRP A 24 26.32 17.50 17.96
CA TRP A 24 25.60 18.11 19.07
C TRP A 24 26.26 17.80 20.43
N LEU A 25 26.70 16.55 20.62
CA LEU A 25 27.47 16.15 21.81
C LEU A 25 28.83 16.85 21.90
N ARG A 26 29.53 17.04 20.77
CA ARG A 26 30.81 17.76 20.71
C ARG A 26 30.66 19.26 20.98
N GLU A 27 29.56 19.86 20.55
CA GLU A 27 29.24 21.27 20.80
C GLU A 27 28.71 21.51 22.22
N GLY A 28 28.74 20.48 23.08
CA GLY A 28 28.43 20.60 24.51
C GLY A 28 26.93 20.70 24.81
N CYS A 29 26.06 20.30 23.88
CA CYS A 29 24.61 20.27 24.07
C CYS A 29 24.01 21.62 24.51
N GLN A 30 24.61 22.75 24.09
CA GLN A 30 24.28 24.08 24.60
C GLN A 30 22.83 24.51 24.33
N VAL A 31 22.21 23.97 23.29
CA VAL A 31 20.80 24.18 22.96
C VAL A 31 20.04 22.86 22.98
N PRO A 32 18.73 22.86 23.29
CA PRO A 32 17.90 21.67 23.20
C PRO A 32 18.05 21.00 21.84
N TRP A 33 18.24 19.68 21.81
CA TRP A 33 18.51 18.94 20.57
C TRP A 33 17.39 19.15 19.53
N THR A 34 16.15 19.37 19.95
CA THR A 34 15.02 19.65 19.07
C THR A 34 15.19 20.95 18.28
N GLN A 35 15.78 21.98 18.91
CA GLN A 35 16.09 23.25 18.25
C GLN A 35 17.30 23.12 17.32
N ALA A 36 18.32 22.36 17.72
CA ALA A 36 19.47 22.07 16.86
C ALA A 36 19.08 21.22 15.64
N ALA A 37 18.18 20.25 15.82
CA ALA A 37 17.72 19.36 14.77
C ALA A 37 17.05 20.14 13.63
N GLY A 38 16.31 21.22 13.93
CA GLY A 38 15.69 22.07 12.91
C GLY A 38 16.68 22.61 11.87
N GLN A 39 17.89 23.00 12.30
CA GLN A 39 18.95 23.48 11.39
C GLN A 39 19.54 22.36 10.52
N TYR A 40 19.55 21.12 11.03
CA TYR A 40 20.03 19.95 10.29
C TYR A 40 18.99 19.39 9.32
N LEU A 41 17.71 19.48 9.66
CA LEU A 41 16.61 19.11 8.77
C LEU A 41 16.43 20.11 7.62
N ASP A 42 16.90 21.36 7.80
CA ASP A 42 17.01 22.36 6.73
C ASP A 42 18.14 22.04 5.73
N ILE A 43 19.10 21.17 6.10
CA ILE A 43 20.10 20.67 5.15
C ILE A 43 19.35 19.82 4.14
N ASN A 44 19.44 20.20 2.88
CA ASN A 44 18.70 19.69 1.74
C ASN A 44 18.86 18.15 1.58
N VAL A 45 18.11 17.38 2.37
CA VAL A 45 18.12 15.90 2.41
C VAL A 45 17.73 15.30 1.05
N ARG A 46 17.18 16.12 0.13
CA ARG A 46 16.92 15.74 -1.27
C ARG A 46 18.17 15.24 -2.02
N TYR A 47 19.37 15.63 -1.60
CA TYR A 47 20.62 15.28 -2.30
C TYR A 47 21.48 14.24 -1.58
N THR A 48 21.13 13.85 -0.37
CA THR A 48 21.88 12.82 0.36
C THR A 48 21.37 11.44 -0.04
N ARG A 49 22.17 10.67 -0.78
CA ARG A 49 21.96 9.25 -1.14
C ARG A 49 21.93 8.29 0.07
N ILE A 50 21.87 8.81 1.28
CA ILE A 50 22.07 8.06 2.50
C ILE A 50 20.70 7.69 3.06
N PRO A 51 20.42 6.40 3.31
CA PRO A 51 19.19 5.99 3.95
C PRO A 51 19.16 6.56 5.37
N VAL A 52 18.28 7.54 5.58
CA VAL A 52 18.00 8.06 6.92
C VAL A 52 17.01 7.11 7.58
N THR A 53 17.54 6.01 8.09
CA THR A 53 16.82 5.14 9.02
C THR A 53 16.74 5.88 10.37
N SER A 54 15.59 5.83 11.04
CA SER A 54 15.36 6.31 12.42
C SER A 54 14.75 7.71 12.64
N PHE A 55 14.00 8.28 11.70
CA PHE A 55 13.17 9.47 12.02
C PHE A 55 12.09 9.18 13.06
N SER A 56 11.46 8.01 12.97
CA SER A 56 10.38 7.54 13.83
C SER A 56 10.73 7.55 15.32
N SER A 57 11.99 7.31 15.68
CA SER A 57 12.42 7.24 17.08
C SER A 57 12.30 8.58 17.82
N PHE A 58 12.34 9.70 17.10
CA PHE A 58 12.26 11.04 17.67
C PHE A 58 11.13 11.89 17.08
N PHE A 59 10.39 11.36 16.11
CA PHE A 59 9.33 12.05 15.39
C PHE A 59 8.25 12.62 16.31
N THR A 60 7.87 11.88 17.35
CA THR A 60 6.90 12.32 18.37
C THR A 60 7.37 13.54 19.16
N SER A 61 8.68 13.74 19.30
CA SER A 61 9.26 14.86 20.03
C SER A 61 9.37 16.15 19.21
N LEU A 62 9.09 16.09 17.90
CA LEU A 62 9.16 17.23 17.00
C LEU A 62 7.88 18.08 17.03
N ARG A 63 8.01 19.34 16.64
CA ARG A 63 6.86 20.22 16.39
C ARG A 63 6.14 19.81 15.10
N PRO A 64 4.83 20.07 14.96
CA PRO A 64 4.07 19.72 13.76
C PRO A 64 4.70 20.21 12.45
N GLU A 65 5.27 21.41 12.44
CA GLU A 65 5.91 22.00 11.26
C GLU A 65 7.15 21.21 10.82
N ASP A 66 7.95 20.74 11.79
CA ASP A 66 9.16 19.96 11.52
C ASP A 66 8.81 18.52 11.11
N ARG A 67 7.73 17.95 11.66
CA ARG A 67 7.19 16.65 11.23
C ARG A 67 6.81 16.68 9.75
N LYS A 68 6.13 17.74 9.30
CA LYS A 68 5.76 17.91 7.87
C LYS A 68 6.98 17.94 6.95
N LYS A 69 8.06 18.65 7.35
CA LYS A 69 9.32 18.67 6.58
C LYS A 69 9.90 17.26 6.41
N ILE A 70 9.94 16.47 7.48
CA ILE A 70 10.43 15.08 7.43
C ILE A 70 9.55 14.21 6.54
N LEU A 71 8.23 14.32 6.65
CA LEU A 71 7.31 13.54 5.82
C LEU A 71 7.48 13.87 4.35
N TYR A 72 7.63 15.15 3.99
CA TYR A 72 7.90 15.55 2.62
C TYR A 72 9.15 14.88 2.04
N LEU A 73 10.20 14.72 2.86
CA LEU A 73 11.42 14.01 2.45
C LEU A 73 11.15 12.51 2.23
N LEU A 74 10.41 11.89 3.16
CA LEU A 74 10.09 10.46 3.13
C LEU A 74 9.06 10.08 2.05
N GLN A 75 8.22 11.02 1.59
CA GLN A 75 7.19 10.80 0.57
C GLN A 75 7.76 10.44 -0.81
N SER A 76 8.99 10.86 -1.12
CA SER A 76 9.62 10.58 -2.42
C SER A 76 9.89 9.09 -2.66
N SER A 77 10.05 8.32 -1.58
CA SER A 77 10.16 6.87 -1.61
C SER A 77 9.56 6.30 -0.31
N PRO A 78 8.23 6.13 -0.24
CA PRO A 78 7.55 5.72 0.98
C PRO A 78 8.09 4.39 1.48
N SER A 79 8.81 4.44 2.59
CA SER A 79 9.45 3.29 3.24
C SER A 79 8.71 2.90 4.52
N GLU A 80 9.17 1.84 5.17
CA GLU A 80 8.71 1.48 6.52
C GLU A 80 8.84 2.67 7.50
N GLU A 81 9.85 3.51 7.32
CA GLU A 81 10.06 4.71 8.14
C GLU A 81 8.93 5.73 7.96
N PHE A 82 8.48 5.96 6.73
CA PHE A 82 7.34 6.84 6.44
C PHE A 82 6.08 6.35 7.14
N ARG A 83 5.84 5.03 7.09
CA ARG A 83 4.69 4.39 7.75
C ARG A 83 4.75 4.57 9.27
N LEU A 84 5.91 4.33 9.88
CA LEU A 84 6.12 4.49 11.31
C LEU A 84 5.89 5.94 11.75
N CYS A 85 6.43 6.92 11.03
CA CYS A 85 6.21 8.33 11.31
C CYS A 85 4.71 8.68 11.27
N ILE A 86 4.00 8.27 10.22
CA ILE A 86 2.56 8.55 10.08
C ILE A 86 1.75 7.95 11.23
N TYR A 87 2.01 6.71 11.63
CA TYR A 87 1.25 6.08 12.72
C TYR A 87 1.48 6.72 14.09
N THR A 88 2.54 7.51 14.26
CA THR A 88 2.79 8.27 15.50
C THR A 88 2.10 9.63 15.54
N MET A 89 1.48 10.07 14.44
CA MET A 89 0.76 11.35 14.33
C MET A 89 -0.66 11.28 14.90
N THR A 90 -1.24 12.45 15.17
CA THR A 90 -2.69 12.54 15.46
C THR A 90 -3.52 12.24 14.21
N LYS A 91 -4.82 11.96 14.37
CA LYS A 91 -5.69 11.67 13.22
C LYS A 91 -5.80 12.87 12.28
N GLU A 92 -5.87 14.07 12.83
CA GLU A 92 -6.00 15.32 12.09
C GLU A 92 -4.75 15.57 11.23
N GLU A 93 -3.57 15.33 11.81
CA GLU A 93 -2.29 15.39 11.09
C GLU A 93 -2.22 14.36 9.96
N GLN A 94 -2.65 13.11 10.21
CA GLN A 94 -2.68 12.07 9.19
C GLN A 94 -3.62 12.44 8.02
N GLU A 95 -4.82 12.93 8.32
CA GLU A 95 -5.79 13.36 7.29
C GLU A 95 -5.29 14.53 6.45
N GLU A 96 -4.50 15.43 7.01
CA GLU A 96 -3.85 16.51 6.25
C GLU A 96 -2.81 15.94 5.29
N VAL A 97 -1.93 15.06 5.77
CA VAL A 97 -0.89 14.41 4.95
C VAL A 97 -1.48 13.58 3.81
N VAL A 98 -2.58 12.86 4.08
CA VAL A 98 -3.33 12.09 3.07
C VAL A 98 -3.87 13.01 1.99
N ARG A 99 -4.42 14.18 2.36
CA ARG A 99 -4.99 15.14 1.40
C ARG A 99 -3.91 15.79 0.53
N GLU A 100 -2.76 16.11 1.11
CA GLU A 100 -1.65 16.72 0.38
C GLU A 100 -0.94 15.74 -0.56
N ASN A 101 -0.83 14.46 -0.17
CA ASN A 101 -0.14 13.45 -0.96
C ASN A 101 -0.81 12.06 -0.86
N PRO A 102 -1.97 11.88 -1.51
CA PRO A 102 -2.73 10.63 -1.44
C PRO A 102 -1.99 9.45 -2.06
N LEU A 103 -1.14 9.70 -3.07
CA LEU A 103 -0.35 8.65 -3.72
C LEU A 103 0.62 7.94 -2.77
N SER A 104 1.30 8.70 -1.92
CA SER A 104 2.27 8.13 -0.97
C SER A 104 1.60 7.12 -0.03
N PHE A 105 0.35 7.40 0.36
CA PHE A 105 -0.46 6.49 1.15
C PHE A 105 -0.85 5.24 0.36
N LEU A 106 -1.28 5.36 -0.88
CA LEU A 106 -1.60 4.20 -1.70
C LEU A 106 -0.38 3.31 -1.95
N TYR A 107 0.81 3.89 -2.14
CA TYR A 107 2.04 3.11 -2.27
C TYR A 107 2.41 2.35 -1.00
N LEU A 108 2.18 2.92 0.19
CA LEU A 108 2.33 2.16 1.44
C LEU A 108 1.40 0.95 1.47
N HIS A 109 0.17 1.10 0.96
CA HIS A 109 -0.82 0.04 0.93
C HIS A 109 -0.61 -0.98 -0.20
N LEU A 110 0.32 -0.76 -1.13
CA LEU A 110 0.72 -1.78 -2.10
C LEU A 110 1.83 -2.70 -1.57
N LYS A 111 2.41 -2.38 -0.41
CA LYS A 111 3.46 -3.17 0.23
C LYS A 111 2.89 -4.06 1.33
N TRP A 112 3.53 -5.21 1.52
CA TRP A 112 3.22 -6.08 2.65
C TRP A 112 3.47 -5.37 3.98
N PRO A 113 2.59 -5.49 4.99
CA PRO A 113 1.40 -6.35 5.06
C PRO A 113 0.07 -5.66 4.67
N LEU A 114 0.11 -4.46 4.09
CA LEU A 114 -1.07 -3.60 3.94
C LEU A 114 -1.86 -3.82 2.64
N GLN A 115 -1.43 -4.71 1.75
CA GLN A 115 -2.07 -4.95 0.44
C GLN A 115 -3.58 -5.21 0.53
N ASN A 116 -4.02 -5.98 1.53
CA ASN A 116 -5.44 -6.30 1.74
C ASN A 116 -6.30 -5.08 2.09
N LEU A 117 -5.70 -4.00 2.58
CA LEU A 117 -6.39 -2.76 2.95
C LEU A 117 -6.39 -1.73 1.82
N PHE A 118 -5.69 -2.00 0.70
CA PHE A 118 -5.51 -1.04 -0.38
C PHE A 118 -6.83 -0.50 -0.92
N LEU A 119 -7.79 -1.37 -1.27
CA LEU A 119 -9.05 -0.94 -1.87
C LEU A 119 -9.89 -0.11 -0.90
N GLN A 120 -9.92 -0.48 0.39
CA GLN A 120 -10.62 0.28 1.42
C GLN A 120 -10.00 1.66 1.64
N THR A 121 -8.67 1.77 1.54
CA THR A 121 -7.97 3.04 1.62
C THR A 121 -8.19 3.87 0.35
N ALA A 122 -8.12 3.24 -0.83
CA ALA A 122 -8.37 3.88 -2.12
C ALA A 122 -9.76 4.51 -2.18
N GLU A 123 -10.80 3.80 -1.75
CA GLU A 123 -12.17 4.33 -1.68
C GLU A 123 -12.26 5.69 -0.97
N LYS A 124 -11.55 5.81 0.16
CA LYS A 124 -11.59 7.01 1.00
C LYS A 124 -10.84 8.18 0.40
N ILE A 125 -9.81 7.92 -0.41
CA ILE A 125 -8.84 8.95 -0.82
C ILE A 125 -8.77 9.18 -2.32
N ILE A 126 -9.47 8.38 -3.13
CA ILE A 126 -9.45 8.47 -4.60
C ILE A 126 -9.90 9.85 -5.10
N ASN A 127 -10.81 10.51 -4.38
CA ASN A 127 -11.30 11.85 -4.72
C ASN A 127 -10.26 12.95 -4.55
N TYR A 128 -9.15 12.69 -3.85
CA TYR A 128 -8.02 13.62 -3.73
C TYR A 128 -6.97 13.40 -4.83
N ILE A 129 -7.12 12.38 -5.68
CA ILE A 129 -6.14 12.00 -6.68
C ILE A 129 -6.51 12.63 -8.02
N ASP A 130 -5.57 13.37 -8.60
CA ASP A 130 -5.72 13.90 -9.95
C ASP A 130 -5.45 12.83 -11.03
N ALA A 131 -5.85 13.12 -12.26
CA ALA A 131 -5.70 12.24 -13.42
C ALA A 131 -4.26 11.78 -13.69
N ARG A 132 -3.26 12.65 -13.52
CA ARG A 132 -1.85 12.32 -13.74
C ARG A 132 -1.36 11.40 -12.64
N SER A 133 -1.63 11.75 -11.40
CA SER A 133 -1.31 10.96 -10.21
C SER A 133 -1.89 9.56 -10.30
N PHE A 134 -3.14 9.44 -10.75
CA PHE A 134 -3.78 8.16 -10.99
C PHE A 134 -3.07 7.31 -12.06
N CYS A 135 -2.62 7.91 -13.17
CA CYS A 135 -1.86 7.18 -14.19
C CYS A 135 -0.54 6.61 -13.63
N VAL A 136 0.19 7.40 -12.83
CA VAL A 136 1.43 6.94 -12.17
C VAL A 136 1.16 5.76 -11.23
N LEU A 137 0.07 5.81 -10.46
CA LEU A 137 -0.35 4.70 -9.61
C LEU A 137 -0.60 3.43 -10.42
N LEU A 138 -1.32 3.53 -11.54
CA LEU A 138 -1.60 2.35 -12.37
C LEU A 138 -0.33 1.75 -12.98
N HIS A 139 0.61 2.59 -13.45
CA HIS A 139 1.92 2.09 -13.89
C HIS A 139 2.61 1.29 -12.78
N HIS A 140 2.62 1.83 -11.56
CA HIS A 140 3.25 1.17 -10.44
C HIS A 140 2.59 -0.17 -10.11
N ILE A 141 1.25 -0.25 -10.14
CA ILE A 141 0.53 -1.51 -9.90
C ILE A 141 0.84 -2.54 -10.99
N VAL A 142 0.90 -2.12 -12.26
CA VAL A 142 1.24 -3.03 -13.37
C VAL A 142 2.65 -3.59 -13.21
N ASP A 143 3.61 -2.75 -12.81
CA ASP A 143 4.99 -3.19 -12.59
C ASP A 143 5.12 -4.21 -11.43
N LEU A 144 4.09 -4.34 -10.59
CA LEU A 144 4.02 -5.33 -9.51
C LEU A 144 3.40 -6.67 -9.94
N TYR A 145 2.85 -6.81 -11.15
CA TYR A 145 2.13 -8.02 -11.57
C TYR A 145 2.95 -9.31 -11.46
N ASP A 146 4.25 -9.24 -11.74
CA ASP A 146 5.12 -10.41 -11.78
C ASP A 146 5.87 -10.64 -10.45
N ARG A 147 5.53 -9.87 -9.41
CA ARG A 147 6.19 -9.96 -8.10
C ARG A 147 5.82 -11.22 -7.33
N GLY A 148 4.64 -11.80 -7.60
CA GLY A 148 4.20 -13.08 -7.06
C GLY A 148 3.86 -13.11 -5.56
N ASP A 149 3.94 -11.98 -4.85
CA ASP A 149 3.65 -11.87 -3.42
C ASP A 149 2.19 -11.45 -3.12
N PHE A 150 1.46 -10.98 -4.12
CA PHE A 150 0.06 -10.58 -4.02
C PHE A 150 -0.63 -10.61 -5.40
N ASP A 151 -1.94 -10.80 -5.44
CA ASP A 151 -2.70 -10.74 -6.71
C ASP A 151 -2.98 -9.28 -7.11
N TYR A 152 -1.94 -8.62 -7.64
CA TYR A 152 -2.05 -7.25 -8.12
C TYR A 152 -2.92 -7.09 -9.36
N ARG A 153 -3.18 -8.18 -10.10
CA ARG A 153 -4.05 -8.16 -11.28
C ARG A 153 -5.51 -8.07 -10.84
N GLU A 154 -5.87 -8.84 -9.81
CA GLU A 154 -7.17 -8.74 -9.16
C GLU A 154 -7.38 -7.38 -8.51
N LEU A 155 -6.40 -6.89 -7.74
CA LEU A 155 -6.46 -5.54 -7.14
C LEU A 155 -6.61 -4.44 -8.20
N PHE A 156 -5.91 -4.56 -9.33
CA PHE A 156 -6.05 -3.64 -10.45
C PHE A 156 -7.49 -3.64 -11.01
N ARG A 157 -8.08 -4.82 -11.19
CA ARG A 157 -9.46 -4.98 -11.68
C ARG A 157 -10.45 -4.27 -10.76
N GLU A 158 -10.37 -4.54 -9.46
CA GLU A 158 -11.25 -3.95 -8.46
C GLU A 158 -11.07 -2.43 -8.35
N LEU A 159 -9.83 -1.95 -8.34
CA LEU A 159 -9.54 -0.51 -8.36
C LEU A 159 -10.17 0.16 -9.58
N ARG A 160 -10.02 -0.44 -10.76
CA ARG A 160 -10.58 0.10 -12.00
C ARG A 160 -12.10 0.15 -11.98
N ASN A 161 -12.77 -0.79 -11.32
CA ASN A 161 -14.23 -0.78 -11.20
C ASN A 161 -14.72 0.33 -10.25
N MET A 162 -13.97 0.60 -9.19
CA MET A 162 -14.30 1.61 -8.18
C MET A 162 -14.08 3.06 -8.66
N VAL A 163 -13.04 3.32 -9.47
CA VAL A 163 -12.66 4.70 -9.77
C VAL A 163 -13.67 5.45 -10.66
N PRO A 164 -13.78 6.79 -10.54
CA PRO A 164 -14.57 7.62 -11.44
C PRO A 164 -14.14 7.53 -12.92
N ASP A 165 -15.10 7.70 -13.84
CA ASP A 165 -14.83 7.56 -15.28
C ASP A 165 -13.83 8.58 -15.82
N HIS A 166 -13.79 9.80 -15.27
CA HIS A 166 -12.83 10.81 -15.70
C HIS A 166 -11.36 10.37 -15.49
N LEU A 167 -11.09 9.57 -14.45
CA LEU A 167 -9.77 8.98 -14.20
C LEU A 167 -9.49 7.79 -15.13
N LYS A 168 -10.52 7.01 -15.50
CA LYS A 168 -10.36 5.93 -16.50
C LYS A 168 -10.01 6.50 -17.88
N GLU A 169 -10.67 7.59 -18.26
CA GLU A 169 -10.41 8.25 -19.54
C GLU A 169 -9.02 8.88 -19.60
N SER A 170 -8.48 9.38 -18.49
CA SER A 170 -7.10 9.87 -18.48
C SER A 170 -6.09 8.74 -18.71
N ALA A 171 -6.28 7.59 -18.07
CA ALA A 171 -5.41 6.43 -18.25
C ALA A 171 -5.41 5.88 -19.69
N ARG A 172 -6.52 6.05 -20.43
CA ARG A 172 -6.62 5.64 -21.85
C ARG A 172 -5.81 6.50 -22.81
N LYS A 173 -5.49 7.74 -22.43
CA LYS A 173 -4.70 8.66 -23.27
C LYS A 173 -3.22 8.29 -23.29
N ASP A 174 -2.75 7.59 -22.25
CA ASP A 174 -1.40 7.06 -22.20
C ASP A 174 -1.32 5.74 -22.99
N ARG A 175 -0.51 5.73 -24.05
CA ARG A 175 -0.41 4.59 -24.97
C ARG A 175 0.18 3.36 -24.29
N ASP A 176 1.23 3.55 -23.49
CA ASP A 176 1.96 2.46 -22.85
C ASP A 176 1.12 1.84 -21.74
N LEU A 177 0.47 2.70 -20.94
CA LEU A 177 -0.47 2.27 -19.93
C LEU A 177 -1.64 1.52 -20.57
N ARG A 178 -2.23 2.06 -21.64
CA ARG A 178 -3.33 1.41 -22.36
C ARG A 178 -2.96 0.00 -22.82
N MET A 179 -1.78 -0.19 -23.44
CA MET A 179 -1.32 -1.52 -23.86
C MET A 179 -1.19 -2.49 -22.68
N LYS A 180 -0.62 -2.02 -21.56
CA LYS A 180 -0.49 -2.78 -20.32
C LYS A 180 -1.85 -3.16 -19.72
N ILE A 181 -2.80 -2.22 -19.70
CA ILE A 181 -4.17 -2.44 -19.21
C ILE A 181 -4.89 -3.48 -20.07
N ASP A 182 -4.87 -3.32 -21.39
CA ASP A 182 -5.56 -4.21 -22.32
C ASP A 182 -5.00 -5.65 -22.18
N SER A 183 -3.67 -5.79 -22.11
CA SER A 183 -3.02 -7.08 -21.84
C SER A 183 -3.48 -7.72 -20.52
N CYS A 184 -3.59 -6.93 -19.45
CA CYS A 184 -4.05 -7.43 -18.16
C CYS A 184 -5.50 -7.91 -18.21
N VAL A 185 -6.39 -7.11 -18.81
CA VAL A 185 -7.81 -7.43 -18.96
C VAL A 185 -7.99 -8.74 -19.75
N ASP A 186 -7.22 -8.92 -20.82
CA ASP A 186 -7.29 -10.15 -21.63
C ASP A 186 -6.76 -11.39 -20.89
N GLU A 187 -5.78 -11.22 -20.01
CA GLU A 187 -5.27 -12.31 -19.18
C GLU A 187 -6.25 -12.70 -18.06
N ILE A 188 -6.88 -11.72 -17.42
CA ILE A 188 -7.94 -11.95 -16.41
C ILE A 188 -9.10 -12.72 -17.05
N LYS A 189 -9.55 -12.32 -18.25
CA LYS A 189 -10.61 -13.03 -18.99
C LYS A 189 -10.21 -14.47 -19.32
N ARG A 190 -8.95 -14.70 -19.74
CA ARG A 190 -8.43 -16.04 -20.04
C ARG A 190 -8.44 -16.94 -18.81
N LYS A 191 -8.07 -16.42 -17.64
CA LYS A 191 -8.12 -17.17 -16.36
C LYS A 191 -9.55 -17.50 -15.94
N GLY A 192 -10.46 -16.51 -15.97
CA GLY A 192 -11.88 -16.74 -15.62
C GLY A 192 -12.53 -17.81 -16.50
N ASN A 193 -12.28 -17.78 -17.81
CA ASN A 193 -12.79 -18.81 -18.73
C ASN A 193 -12.15 -20.20 -18.51
N ALA A 194 -10.94 -20.29 -17.97
CA ALA A 194 -10.29 -21.57 -17.69
C ALA A 194 -10.86 -22.23 -16.43
N ASP A 195 -11.25 -21.43 -15.43
CA ASP A 195 -11.87 -21.92 -14.20
C ASP A 195 -13.33 -22.36 -14.43
N ASP A 196 -14.09 -21.64 -15.26
CA ASP A 196 -15.47 -22.02 -15.65
C ASP A 196 -15.50 -23.33 -16.48
N ASN A 197 -14.44 -23.61 -17.25
CA ASN A 197 -14.33 -24.84 -18.04
C ASN A 197 -13.85 -26.06 -17.22
N ASN A 198 -13.51 -25.88 -15.94
CA ASN A 198 -13.08 -26.95 -15.04
C ASN A 198 -14.19 -27.42 -14.08
N GLU A 199 -15.46 -27.05 -14.29
CA GLU A 199 -16.57 -27.72 -13.60
C GLU A 199 -16.54 -29.24 -13.92
N PRO A 200 -16.55 -30.14 -12.91
CA PRO A 200 -16.53 -31.57 -13.18
C PRO A 200 -17.83 -31.99 -13.86
N ILE A 201 -17.72 -32.43 -15.10
CA ILE A 201 -18.75 -33.17 -15.83
C ILE A 201 -18.99 -34.50 -15.09
N ASN A 202 -19.80 -34.51 -14.04
CA ASN A 202 -20.28 -35.76 -13.45
C ASN A 202 -21.60 -35.59 -12.68
N SER A 203 -22.69 -35.37 -13.41
CA SER A 203 -24.01 -35.82 -12.97
C SER A 203 -24.93 -36.17 -14.16
N LYS A 204 -24.50 -37.14 -14.97
CA LYS A 204 -25.43 -37.95 -15.78
C LYS A 204 -25.21 -39.42 -15.47
N ARG A 205 -25.93 -39.94 -14.48
CA ARG A 205 -26.36 -41.34 -14.49
C ARG A 205 -27.87 -41.42 -14.38
N LYS A 206 -28.47 -41.83 -15.49
CA LYS A 206 -29.80 -42.43 -15.60
C LYS A 206 -29.96 -43.52 -14.54
N SER A 207 -31.12 -43.57 -13.90
CA SER A 207 -31.78 -44.85 -13.63
C SER A 207 -33.26 -44.66 -13.89
N GLY A 208 -33.76 -45.32 -14.93
CA GLY A 208 -35.17 -45.61 -15.09
C GLY A 208 -35.37 -47.09 -14.83
N SER A 209 -36.42 -47.43 -14.09
CA SER A 209 -37.43 -48.43 -14.45
C SER A 209 -38.13 -48.94 -13.18
N ASP A 210 -39.42 -48.66 -13.11
CA ASP A 210 -40.51 -49.54 -12.69
C ASP A 210 -40.37 -50.46 -11.47
N MET A 211 -41.25 -50.25 -10.48
CA MET A 211 -42.24 -51.27 -10.09
C MET A 211 -43.40 -50.68 -9.27
N ASN A 212 -44.54 -50.54 -9.95
CA ASN A 212 -45.85 -51.14 -9.63
C ASN A 212 -46.43 -51.19 -8.19
N ARG A 213 -47.74 -50.91 -8.18
CA ARG A 213 -48.85 -51.42 -7.32
C ARG A 213 -49.22 -50.70 -6.01
N LYS A 214 -50.38 -50.03 -6.14
CA LYS A 214 -51.61 -50.16 -5.33
C LYS A 214 -51.46 -50.10 -3.79
N ASN A 215 -52.04 -49.07 -3.19
CA ASN A 215 -53.24 -49.30 -2.36
C ASN A 215 -54.11 -48.05 -2.18
N LYS A 216 -55.41 -48.33 -2.18
CA LYS A 216 -56.57 -47.43 -2.09
C LYS A 216 -57.04 -47.41 -0.63
N SER A 217 -57.77 -46.37 -0.24
CA SER A 217 -58.54 -46.19 1.02
C SER A 217 -57.66 -45.72 2.22
N ILE A 218 -58.05 -44.77 3.08
CA ILE A 218 -59.35 -44.53 3.74
C ILE A 218 -59.49 -43.03 4.10
N ARG A 219 -60.72 -42.52 3.93
CA ARG A 219 -61.27 -41.28 4.50
C ARG A 219 -61.04 -41.16 6.02
N LYS A 220 -60.81 -39.94 6.53
CA LYS A 220 -61.64 -39.41 7.64
C LYS A 220 -61.59 -37.87 7.72
N ASN A 221 -62.80 -37.31 7.75
CA ASN A 221 -63.18 -35.93 8.06
C ASN A 221 -62.57 -35.47 9.40
N ARG A 222 -62.19 -34.20 9.61
CA ARG A 222 -63.02 -32.97 9.75
C ARG A 222 -64.08 -33.09 10.87
N ARG A 223 -63.79 -32.54 12.06
CA ARG A 223 -64.52 -31.43 12.71
C ARG A 223 -64.32 -31.39 14.24
N SER A 224 -64.28 -30.14 14.72
CA SER A 224 -64.59 -29.60 16.04
C SER A 224 -63.77 -30.05 17.24
#